data_AF-A0A8T5XKX9-F1
#
_entry.id   AF-A0A8T5XKX9-F1
#
_cell.length_a   1.000
_cell.length_b   1.000
_cell.length_c   1.000
_cell.angle_alpha   90.00
_cell.angle_beta   90.00
_cell.angle_gamma   90.00
#
_symmetry.space_group_name_H-M   'P 1'
#
loop_
_entity.id
_entity.type
_entity.pdbx_description
1 polymer ?
#
loop_
_entity_poly.entity_id
_entity_poly.type
_entity_poly.pdbx_seq_one_letter_code
_entity_poly.pdbx_strand_id
1 'polypeptide(L)'
;MDSNNQYPELYYGVYPKVQDCINKYYPPYVPIYQMPDNEQMDTMVEEIYKECIEEYPEINQDSKERRIMARGISPQQRPFYGRRRIFRDLLSIIIIGELLRRRRYPYYDYRYRRGYDYGPGYY
;
A
#
# COMPACT_ATOMS: atom_id res chain seq x y z
N MET A 1 9.59 12.36 27.92
CA MET A 1 9.95 11.33 26.92
C MET A 1 8.68 10.54 26.67
N ASP A 2 7.92 10.92 25.66
CA ASP A 2 6.68 10.24 25.28
C ASP A 2 6.89 9.54 23.94
N SER A 3 7.67 8.46 23.98
CA SER A 3 7.95 7.58 22.85
C SER A 3 6.78 6.61 22.61
N ASN A 4 5.54 7.10 22.54
CA ASN A 4 4.38 6.20 22.39
C ASN A 4 3.26 6.69 21.45
N ASN A 5 3.36 7.90 20.86
CA ASN A 5 2.28 8.46 20.01
C ASN A 5 2.67 8.82 18.57
N GLN A 6 3.90 8.55 18.11
CA GLN A 6 4.30 8.87 16.73
C GLN A 6 3.86 7.82 15.68
N TYR A 7 3.50 6.61 16.12
CA TYR A 7 3.12 5.53 15.21
C TYR A 7 1.78 5.79 14.47
N PRO A 8 0.73 6.30 15.16
CA PRO A 8 -0.49 6.76 14.49
C PRO A 8 -0.21 7.88 13.49
N GLU A 9 0.59 8.88 13.86
CA GLU A 9 0.89 10.04 13.01
C GLU A 9 1.55 9.62 11.69
N LEU A 10 2.52 8.71 11.76
CA LEU A 10 3.21 8.20 10.58
C LEU A 10 2.27 7.36 9.69
N TYR A 11 1.37 6.57 10.29
CA TYR A 11 0.32 5.88 9.51
C TYR A 11 -0.62 6.87 8.82
N TYR A 12 -1.09 7.91 9.53
CA TYR A 12 -1.97 8.93 8.96
C TYR A 12 -1.29 9.79 7.88
N GLY A 13 0.04 9.95 7.92
CA GLY A 13 0.80 10.62 6.85
C GLY A 13 1.03 9.71 5.64
N VAL A 14 1.34 8.44 5.86
CA VAL A 14 1.65 7.48 4.79
C VAL A 14 0.39 7.01 4.07
N TYR A 15 -0.71 6.79 4.79
CA TYR A 15 -1.92 6.18 4.23
C TYR A 15 -2.55 6.98 3.08
N PRO A 16 -2.69 8.32 3.14
CA PRO A 16 -3.16 9.12 2.01
C PRO A 16 -2.29 8.93 0.76
N LYS A 17 -0.95 8.95 0.90
CA LYS A 17 -0.01 8.73 -0.21
C LYS A 17 -0.18 7.34 -0.84
N VAL A 18 -0.38 6.32 0.01
CA VAL A 18 -0.69 4.96 -0.46
C VAL A 18 -2.01 4.94 -1.25
N GLN A 19 -3.07 5.59 -0.74
CA GLN A 19 -4.35 5.64 -1.44
C GLN A 19 -4.26 6.38 -2.78
N ASP A 20 -3.53 7.50 -2.84
CA ASP A 20 -3.32 8.26 -4.07
C ASP A 20 -2.56 7.45 -5.12
N CYS A 21 -1.49 6.77 -4.70
CA CYS A 21 -0.75 5.85 -5.57
C CYS A 21 -1.64 4.70 -6.06
N ILE A 22 -2.39 4.04 -5.18
CA ILE A 22 -3.31 2.97 -5.59
C ILE A 22 -4.39 3.51 -6.54
N ASN A 23 -4.95 4.69 -6.29
CA ASN A 23 -5.96 5.29 -7.16
C ASN A 23 -5.43 5.65 -8.55
N LYS A 24 -4.14 6.03 -8.65
CA LYS A 24 -3.46 6.30 -9.91
C LYS A 24 -3.34 5.04 -10.79
N TYR A 25 -2.98 3.89 -10.21
CA TYR A 25 -2.80 2.64 -10.95
C TYR A 25 -4.06 1.76 -11.04
N TYR A 26 -4.89 1.80 -10.00
CA TYR A 26 -6.12 1.03 -9.85
C TYR A 26 -7.28 1.95 -9.43
N PRO A 27 -7.84 2.73 -10.38
CA PRO A 27 -8.91 3.66 -10.08
C PRO A 27 -10.12 2.96 -9.44
N PRO A 28 -10.78 3.59 -8.46
CA PRO A 28 -11.80 2.93 -7.64
C PRO A 28 -13.04 2.48 -8.42
N TYR A 29 -13.28 3.06 -9.60
CA TYR A 29 -14.39 2.70 -10.49
C TYR A 29 -14.07 1.52 -11.43
N VAL A 30 -12.80 1.09 -11.51
CA VAL A 30 -12.39 -0.04 -12.34
C VAL A 30 -12.28 -1.29 -11.46
N PRO A 31 -13.00 -2.39 -11.77
CA PRO A 31 -12.84 -3.63 -11.03
C PRO A 31 -11.42 -4.19 -11.17
N ILE A 32 -10.85 -4.65 -10.06
CA ILE A 32 -9.50 -5.23 -10.03
C ILE A 32 -9.58 -6.70 -10.47
N TYR A 33 -9.36 -6.95 -11.75
CA TYR A 33 -9.32 -8.29 -12.31
C TYR A 33 -7.96 -8.98 -12.13
N GLN A 34 -6.89 -8.19 -12.18
CA GLN A 34 -5.51 -8.65 -12.09
C GLN A 34 -4.80 -7.91 -10.95
N MET A 35 -4.10 -8.68 -10.11
CA MET A 35 -3.20 -8.12 -9.11
C MET A 35 -1.93 -7.59 -9.79
N PRO A 36 -1.26 -6.59 -9.21
CA PRO A 36 0.01 -6.10 -9.74
C PRO A 36 1.03 -7.23 -9.79
N ASP A 37 1.86 -7.22 -10.83
CA ASP A 37 3.06 -8.04 -10.87
C ASP A 37 4.15 -7.47 -9.95
N ASN A 38 5.30 -8.14 -9.87
CA ASN A 38 6.41 -7.73 -8.99
C ASN A 38 6.98 -6.36 -9.40
N GLU A 39 7.08 -6.07 -10.70
CA GLU A 39 7.65 -4.80 -11.19
C GLU A 39 6.70 -3.63 -10.91
N GLN A 40 5.40 -3.84 -11.07
CA GLN A 40 4.35 -2.89 -10.72
C GLN A 40 4.32 -2.64 -9.21
N MET A 41 4.42 -3.69 -8.39
CA MET A 41 4.50 -3.56 -6.93
C MET A 41 5.73 -2.73 -6.53
N ASP A 42 6.91 -3.07 -7.05
CA ASP A 42 8.15 -2.35 -6.74
C ASP A 42 8.08 -0.89 -7.17
N THR A 43 7.44 -0.60 -8.31
CA THR A 43 7.21 0.78 -8.78
C THR A 43 6.31 1.56 -7.83
N MET A 44 5.17 0.99 -7.43
CA MET A 44 4.24 1.63 -6.49
C MET A 44 4.90 1.89 -5.13
N VAL A 45 5.64 0.91 -4.61
CA VAL A 45 6.39 1.04 -3.36
C VAL A 45 7.45 2.13 -3.47
N GLU A 46 8.19 2.20 -4.58
CA GLU A 46 9.23 3.20 -4.76
C GLU A 46 8.68 4.63 -4.88
N GLU A 47 7.53 4.82 -5.55
CA GLU A 47 6.86 6.13 -5.60
C GLU A 47 6.48 6.61 -4.20
N ILE A 48 5.76 5.79 -3.44
CA ILE A 48 5.34 6.14 -2.07
C ILE A 48 6.57 6.32 -1.16
N TYR A 49 7.58 5.46 -1.30
CA TYR A 49 8.80 5.54 -0.52
C TYR A 49 9.54 6.87 -0.73
N LYS A 50 9.63 7.37 -1.96
CA LYS A 50 10.26 8.66 -2.27
C LYS A 50 9.52 9.81 -1.61
N GLU A 51 8.20 9.86 -1.76
CA GLU A 51 7.35 10.89 -1.13
C GLU A 51 7.43 10.84 0.40
N CYS A 52 7.59 9.65 0.98
CA CYS A 52 7.74 9.50 2.42
C CYS A 52 9.10 9.97 2.94
N ILE A 53 10.20 9.76 2.19
CA ILE A 53 11.54 10.23 2.62
C ILE A 53 11.64 11.75 2.60
N GLU A 54 10.98 12.41 1.64
CA GLU A 54 10.98 13.87 1.56
C GLU A 54 10.37 14.52 2.81
N GLU A 55 9.32 13.90 3.37
CA GLU A 55 8.63 14.37 4.56
C GLU A 55 9.23 13.82 5.86
N TYR A 56 9.70 12.57 5.84
CA TYR A 56 10.22 11.83 6.99
C TYR A 56 11.64 11.29 6.71
N PRO A 57 12.67 12.16 6.70
CA PRO A 57 14.04 11.78 6.36
C PRO A 57 14.64 10.74 7.33
N GLU A 58 14.11 10.62 8.55
CA GLU A 58 14.49 9.64 9.58
C GLU A 58 14.34 8.19 9.12
N ILE A 59 13.44 7.92 8.17
CA ILE A 59 13.22 6.58 7.58
C ILE A 59 14.50 6.08 6.89
N ASN A 60 15.27 7.00 6.29
CA ASN A 60 16.50 6.71 5.56
C ASN A 60 17.77 6.99 6.40
N GLN A 61 17.63 7.41 7.66
CA GLN A 61 18.73 7.71 8.57
C GLN A 61 19.02 6.57 9.55
N ASP A 62 19.08 5.33 9.06
CA ASP A 62 19.59 4.23 9.86
C ASP A 62 21.12 4.15 9.76
N SER A 63 21.82 4.66 10.79
CA SER A 63 23.29 4.67 10.84
C SER A 63 23.89 3.26 10.79
N LYS A 64 23.17 2.24 11.29
CA LYS A 64 23.62 0.85 11.24
C LYS A 64 23.46 0.30 9.83
N GLU A 65 22.36 0.60 9.16
CA GLU A 65 22.14 0.18 7.76
C GLU A 65 23.17 0.81 6.82
N ARG A 66 23.46 2.11 6.96
CA ARG A 66 24.50 2.81 6.16
C ARG A 66 25.88 2.19 6.33
N ARG A 67 26.25 1.85 7.57
CA ARG A 67 27.55 1.22 7.88
C ARG A 67 27.64 -0.20 7.32
N ILE A 68 26.54 -0.95 7.28
CA ILE A 68 26.48 -2.31 6.72
C ILE A 68 26.53 -2.26 5.18
N MET A 69 25.82 -1.30 4.55
CA MET A 69 25.90 -1.08 3.10
C MET A 69 27.32 -0.67 2.67
N ALA A 70 27.97 0.23 3.40
CA ALA A 70 29.36 0.64 3.13
C ALA A 70 30.37 -0.51 3.25
N ARG A 71 30.04 -1.59 3.98
CA ARG A 71 30.88 -2.78 4.14
C ARG A 71 30.63 -3.85 3.06
N GLY A 72 29.73 -3.60 2.10
CA GLY A 72 29.44 -4.54 1.01
C GLY A 72 28.81 -5.87 1.47
N ILE A 73 28.26 -5.93 2.69
CA ILE A 73 27.66 -7.15 3.23
C ILE A 73 26.36 -7.45 2.48
N SER A 74 26.28 -8.65 1.90
CA SER A 74 25.14 -9.14 1.13
C SER A 74 23.83 -8.99 1.91
N PRO A 75 22.72 -8.54 1.30
CA PRO A 75 21.42 -8.38 1.96
C PRO A 75 20.92 -9.64 2.68
N GLN A 76 21.29 -10.83 2.18
CA GLN A 76 20.92 -12.13 2.75
C GLN A 76 21.73 -12.52 4.00
N GLN A 77 22.89 -11.88 4.23
CA GLN A 77 23.79 -12.18 5.36
C GLN A 77 23.65 -11.16 6.50
N ARG A 78 22.61 -10.31 6.46
CA ARG A 78 22.43 -9.24 7.46
C ARG A 78 21.63 -9.76 8.65
N PRO A 79 22.15 -9.67 9.89
CA PRO A 79 21.42 -10.06 11.09
C PRO A 79 20.26 -9.10 11.44
N PHE A 80 20.25 -7.89 10.85
CA PHE A 80 19.20 -6.89 11.06
C PHE A 80 18.67 -6.38 9.71
N TYR A 81 17.34 -6.37 9.58
CA TYR A 81 16.65 -5.63 8.53
C TYR A 81 16.72 -4.14 8.91
N GLY A 82 17.31 -3.31 8.05
CA GLY A 82 17.39 -1.87 8.31
C GLY A 82 16.03 -1.19 8.15
N ARG A 83 15.85 -0.01 8.76
CA ARG A 83 14.57 0.72 8.74
C ARG A 83 14.00 0.90 7.34
N ARG A 84 14.86 1.13 6.34
CA ARG A 84 14.43 1.29 4.95
C ARG A 84 13.73 0.06 4.40
N ARG A 85 14.31 -1.13 4.63
CA ARG A 85 13.75 -2.39 4.11
C ARG A 85 12.43 -2.72 4.81
N ILE A 86 12.40 -2.60 6.14
CA ILE A 86 11.18 -2.84 6.93
C ILE A 86 10.07 -1.89 6.48
N PHE A 87 10.39 -0.62 6.24
CA PHE A 87 9.40 0.35 5.80
C PHE A 87 8.87 0.05 4.39
N ARG A 88 9.73 -0.34 3.45
CA ARG A 88 9.30 -0.79 2.11
C ARG A 88 8.41 -2.04 2.18
N ASP A 89 8.77 -3.03 2.99
CA ASP A 89 7.97 -4.24 3.18
C ASP A 89 6.59 -3.89 3.79
N LEU A 90 6.56 -2.92 4.72
CA LEU A 90 5.32 -2.41 5.30
C LEU A 90 4.44 -1.70 4.27
N LEU A 91 5.02 -0.88 3.38
CA LEU A 91 4.28 -0.29 2.26
C LEU A 91 3.67 -1.36 1.35
N SER A 92 4.44 -2.40 1.00
CA SER A 92 3.94 -3.52 0.20
C SER A 92 2.75 -4.21 0.86
N ILE A 93 2.81 -4.45 2.18
CA ILE A 93 1.70 -5.06 2.93
C ILE A 93 0.45 -4.17 2.88
N ILE A 94 0.58 -2.85 3.07
CA ILE A 94 -0.56 -1.92 3.04
C ILE A 94 -1.18 -1.90 1.64
N ILE A 95 -0.36 -1.82 0.57
CA ILE A 95 -0.83 -1.82 -0.81
C ILE A 95 -1.61 -3.11 -1.11
N ILE A 96 -1.04 -4.27 -0.79
CA ILE A 96 -1.70 -5.57 -0.98
C ILE A 96 -3.00 -5.63 -0.20
N GLY A 97 -3.00 -5.20 1.07
CA GLY A 97 -4.19 -5.18 1.92
C GLY A 97 -5.32 -4.36 1.31
N GLU A 98 -5.00 -3.17 0.79
CA GLU A 98 -5.97 -2.29 0.14
C GLU A 98 -6.46 -2.85 -1.20
N LEU A 99 -5.59 -3.41 -2.05
CA LEU A 99 -5.99 -4.05 -3.30
C LEU A 99 -6.88 -5.28 -3.07
N LEU A 100 -6.57 -6.09 -2.05
CA LEU A 100 -7.42 -7.22 -1.65
C LEU A 100 -8.76 -6.75 -1.10
N ARG A 101 -8.79 -5.65 -0.33
CA ARG A 101 -10.03 -5.05 0.18
C ARG A 101 -10.92 -4.55 -0.96
N ARG A 102 -10.34 -3.83 -1.94
CA ARG A 102 -11.05 -3.35 -3.14
C ARG A 102 -11.56 -4.50 -4.00
N ARG A 103 -10.77 -5.56 -4.18
CA ARG A 103 -11.20 -6.76 -4.91
C ARG A 103 -12.32 -7.52 -4.19
N ARG A 104 -12.30 -7.54 -2.86
CA ARG A 104 -13.32 -8.16 -2.00
C ARG A 104 -14.56 -7.31 -1.79
N TYR A 105 -14.61 -6.09 -2.31
CA TYR A 105 -15.83 -5.32 -2.40
C TYR A 105 -16.50 -5.64 -3.75
N PRO A 106 -17.30 -6.72 -3.86
CA PRO A 106 -18.21 -6.82 -4.99
C PRO A 106 -19.12 -5.60 -4.85
N TYR A 107 -19.36 -4.93 -5.96
CA TYR A 107 -20.44 -3.97 -6.13
C TYR A 107 -21.72 -4.50 -5.48
N TYR A 108 -21.94 -4.16 -4.22
CA TYR A 108 -23.15 -4.48 -3.48
C TYR A 108 -24.24 -3.46 -3.79
N ASP A 109 -24.38 -3.00 -5.03
CA ASP A 109 -25.54 -2.16 -5.38
C ASP A 109 -25.84 -1.98 -6.89
N TYR A 110 -25.86 -3.05 -7.69
CA TYR A 110 -26.53 -3.00 -9.00
C TYR A 110 -27.38 -4.23 -9.33
N ARG A 111 -27.67 -5.07 -8.33
CA ARG A 111 -28.63 -6.18 -8.46
C ARG A 111 -29.78 -6.14 -7.47
N TYR A 112 -29.79 -5.21 -6.51
CA TYR A 112 -30.95 -4.94 -5.64
C TYR A 112 -31.81 -3.77 -6.13
N ARG A 113 -31.57 -3.27 -7.34
CA ARG A 113 -32.42 -2.28 -8.04
C ARG A 113 -32.95 -2.81 -9.37
N ARG A 114 -33.32 -4.09 -9.42
CA ARG A 114 -34.07 -4.68 -10.55
C ARG A 114 -35.15 -5.65 -10.06
N GLY A 115 -35.79 -5.28 -8.94
CA GLY A 115 -36.89 -6.02 -8.31
C GLY A 115 -38.27 -5.40 -8.52
N TYR A 116 -38.47 -4.70 -9.64
CA TYR A 116 -39.80 -4.31 -10.14
C TYR A 116 -39.89 -4.73 -11.62
N ASP A 117 -39.73 -6.03 -11.86
CA ASP A 117 -40.16 -6.61 -13.13
C ASP A 117 -41.65 -6.93 -12.95
N TYR A 118 -42.47 -6.23 -13.74
CA TYR A 118 -43.91 -6.39 -13.78
C TYR A 118 -44.25 -7.86 -14.02
N GLY A 119 -45.01 -8.47 -13.12
CA GLY A 119 -45.56 -9.81 -13.33
C GLY A 119 -46.39 -9.87 -14.62
N PRO A 120 -46.42 -11.04 -15.31
CA PRO A 120 -47.08 -11.18 -16.60
C PRO A 120 -48.58 -10.89 -16.46
N GLY A 121 -48.99 -9.75 -17.03
CA GLY A 121 -50.40 -9.35 -17.15
C GLY A 121 -51.10 -10.23 -18.17
N TYR A 122 -52.18 -10.85 -17.72
CA TYR A 122 -53.13 -11.61 -18.52
C TYR A 122 -53.86 -10.67 -19.50
N TYR A 123 -53.86 -11.02 -20.79
CA TYR A 123 -54.90 -10.70 -21.78
C TYR A 123 -54.92 -11.79 -22.85
#